data_AF-A0AAE2SW05-F1
#
_entry.id   AF-A0AAE2SW05-F1
#
_cell.length_a   1.000
_cell.length_b   1.000
_cell.length_c   1.000
_cell.angle_alpha   90.00
_cell.angle_beta   90.00
_cell.angle_gamma   90.00
#
_symmetry.space_group_name_H-M   'P 1'
#
loop_
_entity.id
_entity.type
_entity.pdbx_description
1 polymer ?
#
loop_
_entity_poly.entity_id
_entity_poly.type
_entity_poly.pdbx_seq_one_letter_code
_entity_poly.pdbx_strand_id
1 'polypeptide(L)'
;MNNFSNFVHHHFDKPAEELGTIEKRVLAKAHARKIISTDVNAAFSAEASFGERVADGIARVGGSWSFIIAFLAFLVVWTVINTIILATGAFDPYPFVFLNLILSMIAAIQAPIIMMSQNRQAERDRFEAAKDYEVNLKAELEVLSLHQKIDMSVLTELTALREDVARLSAALAAKG
;
A
#
# COMPACT_ATOMS: atom_id res chain seq x y z
N MET A 1 -31.92 15.28 5.13
CA MET A 1 -31.23 14.28 5.99
C MET A 1 -31.69 12.83 5.77
N ASN A 2 -32.86 12.56 5.21
CA ASN A 2 -33.40 11.18 5.11
C ASN A 2 -32.78 10.28 4.02
N ASN A 3 -32.09 10.84 3.02
CA ASN A 3 -31.53 10.04 1.91
C ASN A 3 -30.15 9.42 2.26
N PHE A 4 -29.37 10.09 3.12
CA PHE A 4 -28.02 9.66 3.49
C PHE A 4 -28.04 8.44 4.43
N SER A 5 -28.96 8.43 5.40
CA SER A 5 -29.12 7.29 6.32
C SER A 5 -29.62 6.03 5.60
N ASN A 6 -30.42 6.20 4.54
CA ASN A 6 -30.92 5.10 3.72
C ASN A 6 -29.82 4.55 2.79
N PHE A 7 -29.00 5.43 2.22
CA PHE A 7 -27.83 5.06 1.41
C PHE A 7 -26.77 4.28 2.21
N VAL A 8 -26.52 4.67 3.46
CA VAL A 8 -25.59 3.96 4.36
C VAL A 8 -26.13 2.58 4.75
N HIS A 9 -27.42 2.48 5.11
CA HIS A 9 -28.03 1.21 5.48
C HIS A 9 -28.08 0.21 4.32
N HIS A 10 -28.28 0.66 3.08
CA HIS A 10 -28.39 -0.22 1.93
C HIS A 10 -27.04 -0.79 1.45
N HIS A 11 -25.92 -0.10 1.73
CA HIS A 11 -24.60 -0.49 1.22
C HIS A 11 -23.67 -1.12 2.24
N PHE A 12 -23.77 -0.77 3.52
CA PHE A 12 -22.88 -1.29 4.57
C PHE A 12 -23.55 -2.31 5.50
N ASP A 13 -24.84 -2.58 5.29
CA ASP A 13 -25.69 -3.49 6.09
C ASP A 13 -25.61 -3.23 7.62
N LYS A 14 -25.16 -2.02 8.00
CA LYS A 14 -24.89 -1.58 9.36
C LYS A 14 -25.33 -0.13 9.55
N PRO A 15 -25.82 0.24 10.74
CA PRO A 15 -26.20 1.61 11.05
C PRO A 15 -24.96 2.53 11.07
N ALA A 16 -25.13 3.82 10.73
CA ALA A 16 -24.04 4.79 10.63
C ALA A 16 -23.17 4.93 11.91
N GLU A 17 -23.71 4.50 13.04
CA GLU A 17 -23.04 4.46 14.35
C GLU A 17 -21.99 3.35 14.46
N GLU A 18 -22.20 2.21 13.77
CA GLU A 18 -21.28 1.05 13.72
C GLU A 18 -20.19 1.16 12.65
N LEU A 19 -20.23 2.21 11.82
CA LEU A 19 -19.20 2.42 10.80
C LEU A 19 -17.83 2.66 11.44
N GLY A 20 -16.84 1.94 10.93
CA GLY A 20 -15.44 2.07 11.28
C GLY A 20 -14.88 3.46 10.94
N THR A 21 -13.72 3.78 11.52
CA THR A 21 -13.04 5.07 11.32
C THR A 21 -12.65 5.32 9.86
N ILE A 22 -12.38 4.25 9.10
CA ILE A 22 -12.05 4.31 7.67
C ILE A 22 -13.28 4.65 6.85
N GLU A 23 -14.40 3.95 7.07
CA GLU A 23 -15.67 4.16 6.35
C GLU A 23 -16.18 5.60 6.54
N LYS A 24 -16.18 6.10 7.79
CA LYS A 24 -16.54 7.49 8.11
C LYS A 24 -15.67 8.51 7.36
N ARG A 25 -14.37 8.24 7.22
CA ARG A 25 -13.42 9.10 6.51
C ARG A 25 -13.66 9.09 4.99
N VAL A 26 -13.95 7.92 4.42
CA VAL A 26 -14.29 7.77 3.00
C VAL A 26 -15.57 8.54 2.67
N LEU A 27 -16.63 8.36 3.45
CA LEU A 27 -17.90 9.08 3.27
C LEU A 27 -17.72 10.60 3.33
N ALA A 28 -16.93 11.10 4.30
CA ALA A 28 -16.64 12.53 4.40
C ALA A 28 -15.89 13.07 3.18
N LYS A 29 -14.90 12.32 2.67
CA LYS A 29 -14.10 12.73 1.49
C LYS A 29 -14.85 12.56 0.17
N ALA A 30 -15.73 11.56 0.05
CA ALA A 30 -16.60 11.35 -1.10
C ALA A 30 -17.57 12.52 -1.27
N HIS A 31 -18.18 12.98 -0.18
CA HIS A 31 -19.04 14.17 -0.19
C HIS A 31 -18.27 15.45 -0.57
N ALA A 32 -17.00 15.55 -0.17
CA ALA A 32 -16.15 16.71 -0.46
C ALA A 32 -15.50 16.71 -1.86
N ARG A 33 -15.69 15.66 -2.68
CA ARG A 33 -15.14 15.50 -4.03
C ARG A 33 -13.62 15.82 -4.14
N LYS A 34 -12.85 15.60 -3.07
CA LYS A 34 -11.38 15.77 -3.05
C LYS A 34 -10.66 14.48 -3.45
N ILE A 35 -9.53 14.64 -4.15
CA ILE A 35 -8.66 13.54 -4.59
C ILE A 35 -7.96 12.96 -3.36
N ILE A 36 -8.05 11.63 -3.17
CA ILE A 36 -7.36 10.88 -2.09
C ILE A 36 -6.01 10.36 -2.60
N SER A 37 -5.44 11.01 -3.61
CA SER A 37 -4.08 10.72 -4.05
C SER A 37 -3.15 11.48 -3.11
N THR A 38 -2.92 10.91 -1.94
CA THR A 38 -1.78 11.26 -1.10
C THR A 38 -0.69 10.27 -1.45
N ASP A 39 0.51 10.76 -1.73
CA ASP A 39 1.69 9.91 -1.93
C ASP A 39 1.91 9.08 -0.66
N VAL A 40 1.56 7.79 -0.78
CA VAL A 40 1.57 6.80 0.29
C VAL A 40 2.99 6.66 0.86
N ASN A 41 4.00 6.78 0.00
CA ASN A 41 5.39 6.64 0.36
C ASN A 41 5.93 7.88 1.08
N ALA A 42 5.46 9.07 0.71
CA ALA A 42 5.81 10.32 1.40
C ALA A 42 5.21 10.39 2.81
N ALA A 43 3.97 9.91 2.99
CA ALA A 43 3.31 9.87 4.30
C ALA A 43 4.01 8.88 5.25
N PHE A 44 4.34 7.68 4.76
CA PHE A 44 5.04 6.67 5.56
C PHE A 44 6.48 7.09 5.91
N SER A 45 7.19 7.71 4.96
CA SER A 45 8.59 8.13 5.17
C SER A 45 8.72 9.34 6.11
N ALA A 46 7.65 10.12 6.31
CA ALA A 46 7.65 11.26 7.22
C ALA A 46 7.64 10.86 8.70
N GLU A 47 7.16 9.66 9.04
CA GLU A 47 7.15 9.12 10.40
C GLU A 47 8.41 8.32 10.75
N ALA A 48 9.31 8.07 9.78
CA ALA A 48 10.44 7.18 9.96
C ALA A 48 11.51 7.75 10.92
N SER A 49 11.88 6.96 11.94
CA SER A 49 12.90 7.34 12.92
C SER A 49 14.32 7.32 12.36
N PHE A 50 15.29 7.94 13.05
CA PHE A 50 16.70 7.95 12.62
C PHE A 50 17.27 6.52 12.48
N GLY A 51 16.95 5.64 13.43
CA GLY A 51 17.40 4.24 13.39
C GLY A 51 16.80 3.47 12.21
N GLU A 52 15.55 3.75 11.85
CA GLU A 52 14.91 3.14 10.70
C GLU A 52 15.57 3.55 9.38
N ARG A 53 15.92 4.83 9.25
CA ARG A 53 16.62 5.35 8.06
C ARG A 53 17.99 4.71 7.87
N VAL A 54 18.74 4.50 8.96
CA VAL A 54 20.04 3.82 8.93
C VAL A 54 19.87 2.34 8.57
N ALA A 55 18.89 1.65 9.16
CA ALA A 55 18.59 0.27 8.82
C ALA A 55 18.17 0.09 7.36
N ASP A 56 17.38 1.02 6.79
CA ASP A 56 17.00 1.01 5.37
C ASP A 56 18.21 1.19 4.45
N GLY A 57 19.19 2.00 4.86
CA GLY A 57 20.46 2.15 4.15
C GLY A 57 21.27 0.86 4.18
N ILE A 58 21.41 0.25 5.36
CA ILE A 58 22.16 -1.00 5.55
C ILE A 58 21.53 -2.16 4.77
N ALA A 59 20.19 -2.31 4.82
CA ALA A 59 19.49 -3.37 4.09
C ALA A 59 19.67 -3.24 2.58
N ARG A 60 19.66 -2.01 2.05
CA ARG A 60 19.83 -1.73 0.61
C ARG A 60 21.25 -2.04 0.11
N VAL A 61 22.26 -1.77 0.95
CA VAL A 61 23.66 -2.09 0.64
C VAL A 61 23.94 -3.58 0.83
N GLY A 62 23.47 -4.18 1.92
CA GLY A 62 23.69 -5.58 2.25
C GLY A 62 22.94 -6.56 1.32
N GLY A 63 21.83 -6.14 0.71
CA GLY A 63 21.07 -6.94 -0.25
C GLY A 63 21.58 -6.89 -1.70
N SER A 64 22.64 -6.13 -1.99
CA SER A 64 23.17 -5.98 -3.36
C SER A 64 24.13 -7.10 -3.74
N TRP A 65 24.00 -7.61 -4.97
CA TRP A 65 24.96 -8.55 -5.55
C TRP A 65 26.41 -8.02 -5.56
N SER A 66 26.59 -6.70 -5.73
CA SER A 66 27.92 -6.08 -5.68
C SER A 66 28.57 -6.20 -4.30
N PHE A 67 27.78 -6.15 -3.22
CA PHE A 67 28.28 -6.29 -1.86
C PHE A 67 28.75 -7.72 -1.59
N ILE A 68 27.99 -8.73 -2.03
CA ILE A 68 28.36 -10.14 -1.89
C ILE A 68 29.70 -10.42 -2.59
N ILE A 69 29.87 -9.93 -3.81
CA ILE A 69 31.10 -10.12 -4.59
C ILE A 69 32.30 -9.42 -3.92
N ALA A 70 32.13 -8.17 -3.48
CA ALA A 70 33.18 -7.43 -2.78
C ALA A 70 33.58 -8.11 -1.45
N PHE A 71 32.60 -8.63 -0.71
CA PHE A 71 32.83 -9.36 0.53
C PHE A 71 33.62 -10.66 0.30
N LEU A 72 33.24 -11.44 -0.71
CA LEU A 72 34.00 -12.64 -1.11
C LEU A 72 35.43 -12.30 -1.53
N ALA A 73 35.63 -11.24 -2.32
CA ALA A 73 36.95 -10.79 -2.71
C ALA A 73 37.80 -10.38 -1.48
N PHE A 74 37.20 -9.67 -0.52
CA PHE A 74 37.86 -9.32 0.74
C PHE A 74 38.31 -10.55 1.52
N LEU A 75 37.46 -11.59 1.63
CA LEU A 75 37.83 -12.84 2.31
C LEU A 75 39.03 -13.52 1.62
N VAL A 76 39.01 -13.60 0.29
CA VAL A 76 40.13 -14.18 -0.48
C VAL A 76 41.42 -13.39 -0.25
N VAL A 77 41.36 -12.05 -0.33
CA VAL A 77 42.52 -11.19 -0.09
C VAL A 77 43.05 -11.36 1.33
N TRP A 78 42.18 -11.40 2.35
CA TRP A 78 42.56 -11.60 3.74
C TRP A 78 43.28 -12.93 3.96
N THR A 79 42.73 -14.01 3.39
CA THR A 79 43.35 -15.35 3.44
C THR A 79 44.72 -15.34 2.75
N VAL A 80 44.84 -14.76 1.56
CA VAL A 80 46.10 -14.69 0.80
C VAL A 80 47.17 -13.91 1.56
N ILE A 81 46.83 -12.75 2.12
CA ILE A 81 47.77 -11.94 2.90
C ILE A 81 48.27 -12.71 4.13
N ASN A 82 47.36 -13.30 4.93
CA ASN A 82 47.75 -13.99 6.17
C ASN A 82 48.48 -15.32 5.94
N THR A 83 48.21 -16.03 4.83
CA THR A 83 48.83 -17.34 4.55
C THR A 83 50.11 -17.26 3.73
N ILE A 84 50.14 -16.42 2.70
CA ILE A 84 51.25 -16.40 1.72
C ILE A 84 52.23 -15.28 2.05
N ILE A 85 51.74 -14.09 2.40
CA ILE A 85 52.58 -12.88 2.54
C ILE A 85 53.16 -12.80 3.96
N LEU A 86 52.39 -13.19 4.97
CA LEU A 86 52.73 -13.03 6.38
C LEU A 86 53.07 -14.37 7.07
N ALA A 87 53.51 -15.38 6.32
CA ALA A 87 53.68 -16.77 6.77
C ALA A 87 54.46 -16.96 8.10
N THR A 88 55.40 -16.08 8.45
CA THR A 88 56.20 -16.15 9.68
C THR A 88 55.78 -15.18 10.79
N GLY A 89 54.81 -14.30 10.53
CA GLY A 89 54.33 -13.26 11.45
C GLY A 89 52.84 -12.96 11.27
N ALA A 90 52.07 -13.99 10.91
CA ALA A 90 50.67 -13.85 10.53
C ALA A 90 49.84 -13.32 11.70
N PHE A 91 49.07 -12.27 11.43
CA PHE A 91 48.16 -11.67 12.41
C PHE A 91 46.99 -12.63 12.70
N ASP A 92 46.54 -13.37 11.68
CA ASP A 92 45.48 -14.39 11.80
C ASP A 92 45.93 -15.68 11.10
N PRO A 93 46.76 -16.53 11.74
CA PRO A 93 47.21 -17.80 11.17
C PRO A 93 46.04 -18.77 10.97
N TYR A 94 46.17 -19.70 10.02
CA TYR A 94 45.23 -20.81 9.88
C TYR A 94 45.10 -21.54 11.24
N PRO A 95 43.88 -21.69 11.81
CA PRO A 95 42.56 -21.74 11.18
C PRO A 95 41.71 -20.44 11.17
N PHE A 96 42.33 -19.25 11.18
CA PHE A 96 41.68 -17.92 11.10
C PHE A 96 40.66 -17.64 12.22
N VAL A 97 41.12 -17.64 13.47
CA VAL A 97 40.25 -17.43 14.64
C VAL A 97 39.67 -16.01 14.65
N PHE A 98 40.46 -15.01 14.24
CA PHE A 98 40.01 -13.62 14.27
C PHE A 98 38.96 -13.34 13.20
N LEU A 99 39.17 -13.84 11.98
CA LEU A 99 38.19 -13.75 10.91
C LEU A 99 36.87 -14.44 11.30
N ASN A 100 36.94 -15.65 11.86
CA ASN A 100 35.76 -16.37 12.33
C ASN A 100 35.00 -15.62 13.44
N LEU A 101 35.70 -14.96 14.35
CA LEU A 101 35.08 -14.13 15.39
C LEU A 101 34.30 -12.96 14.76
N ILE A 102 34.91 -12.23 13.83
CA ILE A 102 34.27 -11.10 13.14
C ILE A 102 33.04 -11.58 12.36
N LEU A 103 33.16 -12.66 11.58
CA LEU A 103 32.06 -13.21 10.81
C LEU A 103 30.88 -13.63 11.69
N SER A 104 31.18 -14.29 12.82
CA SER A 104 30.17 -14.68 13.82
C SER A 104 29.45 -13.47 14.41
N MET A 105 30.16 -12.40 14.75
CA MET A 105 29.56 -11.16 15.27
C MET A 105 28.68 -10.46 14.23
N ILE A 106 29.13 -10.39 12.96
CA ILE A 106 28.33 -9.82 11.87
C ILE A 106 27.05 -10.64 11.67
N ALA A 107 27.15 -11.97 11.62
CA ALA A 107 26.01 -12.86 11.46
C ALA A 107 25.00 -12.74 12.61
N ALA A 108 25.47 -12.61 13.86
CA ALA A 108 24.61 -12.44 15.02
C ALA A 108 23.76 -11.15 14.94
N ILE A 109 24.32 -10.07 14.41
CA ILE A 109 23.62 -8.78 14.24
C ILE A 109 22.73 -8.76 12.98
N GLN A 110 23.02 -9.61 11.98
CA GLN A 110 22.23 -9.69 10.75
C GLN A 110 20.78 -10.11 11.00
N ALA A 111 20.52 -11.15 11.81
CA ALA A 111 19.16 -11.65 12.02
C ALA A 111 18.19 -10.59 12.60
N PRO A 112 18.55 -9.83 13.65
CA PRO A 112 17.74 -8.71 14.12
C PRO A 112 17.54 -7.60 13.08
N ILE A 113 18.58 -7.22 12.32
CA ILE A 113 18.45 -6.20 11.29
C ILE A 113 17.50 -6.64 10.19
N ILE A 114 17.60 -7.89 9.75
CA ILE A 114 16.69 -8.50 8.76
C ILE A 114 15.26 -8.48 9.32
N MET A 115 15.07 -8.90 10.58
CA MET A 115 13.75 -8.90 11.22
C MET A 115 13.17 -7.49 11.36
N MET A 116 13.98 -6.49 11.70
CA MET A 116 13.55 -5.08 11.75
C MET A 116 13.17 -4.57 10.35
N SER A 117 13.96 -4.90 9.33
CA SER A 117 13.64 -4.55 7.94
C SER A 117 12.36 -5.23 7.46
N GLN A 118 12.13 -6.49 7.85
CA GLN A 118 10.91 -7.23 7.54
C GLN A 118 9.69 -6.63 8.26
N ASN A 119 9.83 -6.28 9.54
CA ASN A 119 8.75 -5.64 10.29
C ASN A 119 8.34 -4.30 9.66
N ARG A 120 9.31 -3.50 9.20
CA ARG A 120 9.04 -2.24 8.49
C ARG A 120 8.39 -2.45 7.12
N GLN A 121 8.80 -3.49 6.37
CA GLN A 121 8.13 -3.84 5.11
C GLN A 121 6.68 -4.28 5.36
N ALA A 122 6.44 -5.15 6.34
CA ALA A 122 5.08 -5.57 6.70
C ALA A 122 4.19 -4.39 7.15
N GLU A 123 4.76 -3.38 7.81
CA GLU A 123 4.03 -2.17 8.19
C GLU A 123 3.66 -1.31 6.96
N ARG A 124 4.58 -1.15 6.00
CA ARG A 124 4.32 -0.51 4.70
C ARG A 124 3.22 -1.24 3.94
N ASP A 125 3.32 -2.56 3.83
CA ASP A 125 2.34 -3.39 3.11
C ASP A 125 0.94 -3.27 3.73
N ARG A 126 0.85 -3.24 5.07
CA ARG A 126 -0.42 -3.02 5.79
C ARG A 126 -1.00 -1.63 5.51
N PHE A 127 -0.16 -0.61 5.48
CA PHE A 127 -0.58 0.76 5.19
C PHE A 127 -1.07 0.91 3.74
N GLU A 128 -0.35 0.35 2.78
CA GLU A 128 -0.74 0.28 1.37
C GLU A 128 -2.07 -0.46 1.20
N ALA A 129 -2.22 -1.65 1.79
CA ALA A 129 -3.47 -2.40 1.73
C ALA A 129 -4.67 -1.62 2.32
N ALA A 130 -4.47 -0.89 3.42
CA ALA A 130 -5.52 -0.05 4.01
C ALA A 130 -5.90 1.12 3.09
N LYS A 131 -4.94 1.67 2.34
CA LYS A 131 -5.19 2.74 1.37
C LYS A 131 -5.90 2.24 0.11
N ASP A 132 -5.49 1.09 -0.40
CA ASP A 132 -6.15 0.44 -1.53
C ASP A 132 -7.61 0.11 -1.19
N TYR A 133 -7.86 -0.36 0.04
CA TYR A 133 -9.22 -0.55 0.54
C TYR A 133 -10.02 0.77 0.58
N GLU A 134 -9.44 1.87 1.07
CA GLU A 134 -10.06 3.21 1.10
C GLU A 134 -10.46 3.67 -0.32
N VAL A 135 -9.58 3.45 -1.30
CA VAL A 135 -9.80 3.82 -2.72
C VAL A 135 -10.86 2.93 -3.36
N ASN A 136 -10.78 1.61 -3.18
CA ASN A 136 -11.73 0.67 -3.74
C ASN A 136 -13.15 0.93 -3.24
N LEU A 137 -13.30 1.17 -1.93
CA LEU A 137 -14.59 1.49 -1.34
C LEU A 137 -15.17 2.79 -1.92
N LYS A 138 -14.33 3.82 -2.11
CA LYS A 138 -14.78 5.07 -2.73
C LYS A 138 -15.24 4.84 -4.18
N ALA A 139 -14.49 4.06 -4.96
CA ALA A 139 -14.83 3.74 -6.34
C ALA A 139 -16.17 2.99 -6.43
N GLU A 140 -16.39 2.02 -5.55
CA GLU A 140 -17.66 1.29 -5.46
C GLU A 140 -18.84 2.24 -5.18
N LEU A 141 -18.71 3.13 -4.19
CA LEU A 141 -19.74 4.12 -3.87
C LEU A 141 -20.02 5.09 -5.03
N GLU A 142 -18.98 5.49 -5.77
CA GLU A 142 -19.11 6.37 -6.93
C GLU A 142 -19.84 5.67 -8.09
N VAL A 143 -19.53 4.40 -8.35
CA VAL A 143 -20.24 3.57 -9.34
C VAL A 143 -21.71 3.42 -8.97
N LEU A 144 -22.02 3.15 -7.70
CA LEU A 144 -23.40 3.03 -7.22
C LEU A 144 -24.17 4.33 -7.35
N SER A 145 -23.55 5.47 -7.01
CA SER A 145 -24.15 6.79 -7.19
C SER A 145 -24.42 7.10 -8.66
N LEU A 146 -23.51 6.72 -9.56
CA LEU A 146 -23.71 6.84 -11.01
C LEU A 146 -24.86 5.96 -11.50
N HIS A 147 -24.97 4.72 -11.01
CA HIS A 147 -26.06 3.81 -11.36
C HIS A 147 -27.42 4.39 -10.99
N GLN A 148 -27.57 4.88 -9.75
CA GLN A 148 -28.79 5.54 -9.30
C GLN A 148 -29.14 6.77 -10.16
N LYS A 149 -28.14 7.56 -10.55
CA LYS A 149 -28.36 8.72 -11.42
C LYS A 149 -28.82 8.33 -12.82
N ILE A 150 -28.26 7.25 -13.37
CA ILE A 150 -28.66 6.71 -14.67
C ILE A 150 -30.10 6.20 -14.59
N ASP A 151 -30.43 5.38 -13.58
CA ASP A 151 -31.79 4.85 -13.40
C ASP A 151 -32.83 5.97 -13.31
N MET A 152 -32.55 7.00 -12.51
CA MET A 152 -33.44 8.17 -12.41
C MET A 152 -33.60 8.91 -13.74
N SER A 153 -32.53 9.03 -14.53
CA SER A 153 -32.58 9.67 -15.85
C SER A 153 -33.39 8.82 -16.84
N VAL A 154 -33.18 7.50 -16.86
CA VAL A 154 -33.91 6.55 -17.70
C VAL A 154 -35.40 6.54 -17.35
N LEU A 155 -35.76 6.49 -16.07
CA LEU A 155 -37.16 6.54 -15.63
C LEU A 155 -37.84 7.84 -16.05
N THR A 156 -37.13 8.96 -15.98
CA THR A 156 -37.65 10.27 -16.42
C THR A 156 -37.94 10.27 -17.92
N GLU A 157 -36.99 9.81 -18.74
CA GLU A 157 -37.14 9.71 -20.19
C GLU A 157 -38.26 8.74 -20.60
N LEU A 158 -38.37 7.58 -19.94
CA LEU A 158 -39.46 6.64 -20.19
C LEU A 158 -40.83 7.22 -19.86
N THR A 159 -40.94 8.01 -18.80
CA THR A 159 -42.19 8.67 -18.43
C THR A 159 -42.58 9.72 -19.47
N ALA A 160 -41.62 10.54 -19.92
CA ALA A 160 -41.84 11.53 -20.98
C ALA A 160 -42.27 10.87 -22.30
N LEU A 161 -41.59 9.80 -22.72
CA LEU A 161 -41.92 9.06 -23.94
C LEU A 161 -43.32 8.43 -23.87
N ARG A 162 -43.71 7.90 -22.70
CA ARG A 162 -45.05 7.35 -22.48
C ARG A 162 -46.14 8.42 -22.63
N GLU A 163 -45.90 9.62 -22.10
CA GLU A 163 -46.83 10.74 -22.25
C GLU A 163 -46.96 11.21 -23.70
N ASP A 164 -45.86 11.28 -24.44
CA ASP A 164 -45.87 11.64 -25.87
C ASP A 164 -46.65 10.61 -26.70
N VAL A 165 -46.45 9.32 -26.45
CA VAL A 165 -47.21 8.24 -27.11
C VAL A 165 -48.71 8.36 -26.79
N ALA A 166 -49.08 8.65 -25.55
CA ALA A 166 -50.47 8.84 -25.14
C ALA A 166 -51.11 10.07 -25.81
N ARG A 167 -50.36 11.17 -25.96
CA ARG A 167 -50.82 12.37 -26.67
C ARG A 167 -51.04 12.10 -28.16
N LEU A 168 -50.11 11.39 -28.81
CA LEU A 168 -50.24 11.02 -30.22
C LEU A 168 -51.42 10.09 -30.48
N SER A 169 -51.63 9.09 -29.62
CA SER A 169 -52.76 8.17 -29.75
C SER A 169 -54.10 8.87 -29.58
N ALA A 170 -54.23 9.79 -28.62
CA ALA A 170 -55.42 10.61 -28.44
C ALA A 170 -55.69 11.53 -29.64
N ALA A 171 -54.65 12.15 -30.20
CA ALA A 171 -54.78 13.01 -31.37
C ALA A 171 -55.20 12.24 -32.64
N LEU A 172 -54.72 11.00 -32.80
CA LEU A 172 -55.16 10.11 -33.88
C LEU A 172 -56.62 9.67 -33.71
N ALA A 173 -57.03 9.32 -32.49
CA ALA A 173 -58.41 8.92 -32.18
C ALA A 173 -59.42 10.05 -32.39
N ALA A 174 -59.02 11.31 -32.22
CA ALA A 174 -59.88 12.48 -32.47
C ALA A 174 -60.02 12.84 -33.96
N LYS A 175 -59.23 12.22 -34.84
CA LYS A 175 -59.14 12.57 -36.27
C LYS A 175 -59.77 11.52 -37.20
N GLY A 176 -60.13 10.35 -36.67
CA GLY A 176 -60.85 9.28 -37.37
C GLY A 176 -62.30 9.21 -36.92
#